data_AF-A0A2U3XG32-F1
#
_entry.id   AF-A0A2U3XG32-F1
#
_cell.length_a   1.000
_cell.length_b   1.000
_cell.length_c   1.000
_cell.angle_alpha   90.00
_cell.angle_beta   90.00
_cell.angle_gamma   90.00
#
_symmetry.space_group_name_H-M   'P 1'
#
loop_
_entity.id
_entity.type
_entity.pdbx_description
1 polymer ?
#
loop_
_entity_poly.entity_id
_entity_poly.type
_entity_poly.pdbx_seq_one_letter_code
_entity_poly.pdbx_strand_id
1 'polypeptide(L)'
;MRLFLSVLLVILALYCYEANAFACPALVDDLSSFLFQPAAIYKKTVRKFNASQEVIEAKLEVKSCTDKIFLGNRILIANTLLQKEYPAAIWKTPYRTPQLLQVNV
;
A
#
# COMPACT_ATOMS: atom_id res chain seq x y z
N MET A 1 -24.46 -32.03 -17.37
CA MET A 1 -24.30 -30.57 -17.29
C MET A 1 -23.16 -30.24 -16.32
N ARG A 2 -21.99 -29.82 -16.83
CA ARG A 2 -20.80 -29.47 -16.03
C ARG A 2 -20.41 -27.98 -16.14
N LEU A 3 -21.02 -27.24 -17.06
CA LEU A 3 -20.70 -25.84 -17.36
C LEU A 3 -21.03 -24.89 -16.20
N PHE A 4 -22.08 -25.19 -15.43
CA PHE A 4 -22.53 -24.34 -14.33
C PHE A 4 -21.46 -24.22 -13.23
N LEU A 5 -20.72 -25.29 -12.94
CA LEU A 5 -19.66 -25.29 -11.93
C LEU A 5 -18.47 -24.42 -12.38
N SER A 6 -18.06 -24.55 -13.64
CA SER A 6 -16.96 -23.76 -14.20
C SER A 6 -17.30 -22.27 -14.24
N VAL A 7 -18.52 -21.93 -14.64
CA VAL A 7 -18.99 -20.53 -14.68
C VAL A 7 -19.08 -19.92 -13.28
N LEU A 8 -19.59 -20.67 -12.29
CA LEU A 8 -19.64 -20.22 -10.91
C LEU A 8 -18.25 -19.97 -10.31
N LEU A 9 -17.26 -20.84 -10.60
CA LEU A 9 -15.90 -20.67 -10.12
C LEU A 9 -15.21 -19.44 -10.72
N VAL A 10 -15.44 -19.15 -12.00
CA VAL A 10 -14.93 -17.94 -12.66
C VAL A 10 -15.58 -16.69 -12.07
N ILE A 11 -16.90 -16.72 -11.83
CA ILE A 11 -17.60 -15.59 -11.18
C ILE A 11 -17.06 -15.41 -9.76
N LEU A 12 -16.87 -16.46 -8.96
CA LEU A 12 -16.27 -16.36 -7.62
C LEU A 12 -14.85 -15.80 -7.66
N ALA A 13 -14.00 -16.24 -8.59
CA ALA A 13 -12.65 -15.72 -8.74
C ALA A 13 -12.64 -14.22 -9.11
N LEU A 14 -13.63 -13.76 -9.88
CA LEU A 14 -13.76 -12.36 -10.29
C LEU A 14 -14.47 -11.49 -9.22
N TYR A 15 -15.45 -12.02 -8.49
CA TYR A 15 -16.21 -11.32 -7.44
C TYR A 15 -15.47 -11.31 -6.09
N CYS A 16 -14.69 -12.35 -5.78
CA CYS A 16 -13.79 -12.35 -4.62
C CYS A 16 -12.52 -11.53 -4.86
N TYR A 17 -12.33 -11.02 -6.09
CA TYR A 17 -11.33 -9.99 -6.38
C TYR A 17 -11.94 -8.60 -6.20
N GLU A 18 -12.72 -8.38 -5.13
CA GLU A 18 -12.88 -7.04 -4.61
C GLU A 18 -11.53 -6.62 -4.03
N ALA A 19 -10.75 -5.88 -4.82
CA ALA A 19 -9.58 -5.15 -4.34
C ALA A 19 -9.99 -3.95 -3.43
N ASN A 20 -11.05 -4.12 -2.65
CA ASN A 20 -11.51 -3.21 -1.59
C ASN A 20 -10.72 -3.44 -0.29
N ALA A 21 -9.49 -3.94 -0.41
CA ALA A 21 -8.65 -4.21 0.74
C ALA A 21 -8.10 -2.88 1.25
N PHE A 22 -8.78 -2.33 2.26
CA PHE A 22 -8.26 -1.20 3.02
C PHE A 22 -6.84 -1.50 3.49
N ALA A 23 -5.93 -0.56 3.28
CA ALA A 23 -4.58 -0.67 3.82
C ALA A 23 -4.66 -0.85 5.34
N CYS A 24 -3.93 -1.84 5.87
CA CYS A 24 -3.90 -2.10 7.29
C CYS A 24 -3.51 -0.82 8.05
N PRO A 25 -4.31 -0.32 9.01
CA PRO A 25 -4.02 0.93 9.71
C PRO A 25 -2.63 0.92 10.36
N ALA A 26 -2.21 -0.22 10.90
CA ALA A 26 -0.88 -0.37 11.49
C ALA A 26 0.26 -0.22 10.47
N LEU A 27 0.04 -0.66 9.23
CA LEU A 27 1.00 -0.50 8.14
C LEU A 27 1.09 0.98 7.70
N VAL A 28 -0.06 1.64 7.58
CA VAL A 28 -0.12 3.08 7.26
C VAL A 28 0.61 3.90 8.33
N ASP A 29 0.42 3.58 9.61
CA ASP A 29 1.09 4.25 10.72
C ASP A 29 2.61 3.95 10.74
N ASP A 30 3.04 2.73 10.42
CA ASP A 30 4.46 2.36 10.32
C ASP A 30 5.17 3.14 9.20
N LEU A 31 4.58 3.17 8.00
CA LEU A 31 5.10 3.90 6.84
C LEU A 31 5.12 5.42 7.06
N SER A 32 4.06 5.97 7.65
CA SER A 32 4.01 7.39 8.03
C SER A 32 5.11 7.72 9.04
N SER A 33 5.27 6.88 10.07
CA SER A 33 6.34 7.04 11.06
C SER A 33 7.72 6.92 10.42
N PHE A 34 7.91 5.98 9.49
CA PHE A 34 9.17 5.78 8.79
C PHE A 34 9.60 7.01 7.99
N LEU A 35 8.66 7.64 7.25
CA LEU A 35 8.94 8.78 6.39
C LEU A 35 9.17 10.09 7.16
N PHE A 36 8.44 10.30 8.26
CA PHE A 36 8.35 11.62 8.90
C PHE A 36 8.90 11.69 10.33
N GLN A 37 8.92 10.57 11.08
CA GLN A 37 9.40 10.61 12.46
C GLN A 37 10.93 10.47 12.52
N PRO A 38 11.61 11.06 13.52
CA PRO A 38 13.01 10.81 13.80
C PRO A 38 13.30 9.32 14.06
N ALA A 39 14.52 8.87 13.73
CA ALA A 39 14.94 7.46 13.89
C ALA A 39 14.73 6.92 15.31
N ALA A 40 14.96 7.72 16.35
CA ALA A 40 14.74 7.31 17.73
C ALA A 40 13.26 7.04 18.06
N ILE A 41 12.33 7.78 17.44
CA ILE A 41 10.89 7.59 17.60
C ILE A 41 10.45 6.38 16.77
N TYR A 42 10.87 6.29 15.51
CA TYR A 42 10.55 5.15 14.65
C TYR A 42 11.05 3.81 15.22
N LYS A 43 12.25 3.78 15.85
CA LYS A 43 12.75 2.59 16.56
C LYS A 43 11.78 2.09 17.63
N LYS A 44 11.10 3.00 18.35
CA LYS A 44 10.07 2.64 19.33
C LYS A 44 8.83 2.08 18.64
N THR A 45 8.44 2.61 17.48
CA THR A 45 7.33 2.08 16.67
C THR A 45 7.61 0.64 16.21
N VAL A 46 8.79 0.37 15.63
CA VAL A 46 9.14 -0.98 15.13
C VAL A 46 9.19 -2.02 16.25
N ARG A 47 9.66 -1.64 17.45
CA ARG A 47 9.68 -2.53 18.63
C ARG A 47 8.30 -3.02 19.05
N LYS A 48 7.22 -2.28 18.78
CA LYS A 48 5.85 -2.70 19.12
C LYS A 48 5.42 -3.96 18.36
N PHE A 49 6.05 -4.26 17.24
CA PHE A 49 5.75 -5.44 16.42
C PHE A 49 6.53 -6.70 16.86
N ASN A 50 7.20 -6.67 18.03
CA ASN A 50 8.07 -7.75 18.50
C ASN A 50 9.13 -8.17 17.47
N ALA A 51 9.61 -7.21 16.66
CA ALA A 51 10.63 -7.46 15.65
C ALA A 51 11.97 -7.84 16.29
N SER A 52 12.67 -8.79 15.66
CA SER A 52 14.05 -9.14 16.05
C SER A 52 14.98 -7.93 15.92
N GLN A 53 16.07 -7.93 16.68
CA GLN A 53 17.05 -6.84 16.65
C GLN A 53 17.65 -6.62 15.25
N GLU A 54 17.90 -7.68 14.50
CA GLU A 54 18.37 -7.63 13.10
C GLU A 54 17.41 -6.85 12.19
N VAL A 55 16.10 -7.16 12.25
CA VAL A 55 15.07 -6.44 11.47
C VAL A 55 14.98 -4.96 11.86
N ILE A 56 15.13 -4.65 13.15
CA ILE A 56 15.12 -3.25 13.62
C ILE A 56 16.32 -2.49 13.03
N GLU A 57 17.50 -3.09 13.03
CA GLU A 57 18.72 -2.48 12.49
C GLU A 57 18.62 -2.28 10.98
N ALA A 58 18.17 -3.29 10.23
CA ALA A 58 17.93 -3.17 8.80
C ALA A 58 16.92 -2.05 8.48
N LYS A 59 15.80 -1.98 9.21
CA LYS A 59 14.81 -0.89 9.03
C LYS A 59 15.40 0.49 9.34
N LEU A 60 16.29 0.60 10.34
CA LEU A 60 16.95 1.87 10.68
C LEU A 60 18.02 2.26 9.67
N GLU A 61 18.70 1.29 9.06
CA GLU A 61 19.65 1.53 7.98
C GLU A 61 18.94 2.13 6.75
N VAL A 62 17.84 1.52 6.30
CA VAL A 62 17.05 2.08 5.19
C VAL A 62 16.49 3.46 5.57
N LYS A 63 16.06 3.64 6.82
CA LYS A 63 15.62 4.95 7.30
C LYS A 63 16.70 6.01 7.18
N SER A 64 17.97 5.68 7.45
CA SER A 64 19.08 6.63 7.34
C SER A 64 19.25 7.18 5.91
N CYS A 65 18.92 6.37 4.90
CA CYS A 65 18.89 6.77 3.50
C CYS A 65 17.65 7.62 3.20
N THR A 66 16.47 7.17 3.65
CA THR A 66 15.21 7.92 3.52
C THR A 66 15.29 9.29 4.19
N ASP A 67 16.00 9.40 5.31
CA ASP A 67 16.19 10.63 6.07
C ASP A 67 17.09 11.66 5.37
N LYS A 68 17.73 11.29 4.25
CA LYS A 68 18.45 12.23 3.37
C LYS A 68 17.57 12.75 2.22
N ILE A 69 16.42 12.14 1.97
CA ILE A 69 15.49 12.59 0.92
C ILE A 69 14.88 13.92 1.33
N PHE A 70 14.77 14.87 0.40
CA PHE A 70 14.11 16.14 0.63
C PHE A 70 12.66 15.95 1.09
N LEU A 71 12.20 16.76 2.05
CA LEU A 71 10.88 16.59 2.67
C LEU A 71 9.73 16.56 1.64
N GLY A 72 9.78 17.42 0.61
CA GLY A 72 8.79 17.42 -0.47
C GLY A 72 8.68 16.08 -1.19
N ASN A 73 9.80 15.40 -1.44
CA ASN A 73 9.80 14.09 -2.08
C ASN A 73 9.25 13.00 -1.15
N ARG A 74 9.49 13.10 0.16
CA ARG A 74 8.86 12.18 1.13
C ARG A 74 7.35 12.34 1.20
N ILE A 75 6.84 13.57 1.04
CA ILE A 75 5.40 13.84 0.94
C ILE A 75 4.83 13.19 -0.33
N LEU A 76 5.51 13.30 -1.47
CA LEU A 76 5.10 12.63 -2.71
C LEU A 76 5.07 11.09 -2.56
N ILE A 77 6.09 10.52 -1.92
CA ILE A 77 6.13 9.10 -1.58
C ILE A 77 4.96 8.73 -0.66
N ALA A 78 4.71 9.50 0.40
CA ALA A 78 3.60 9.27 1.31
C ALA A 78 2.24 9.32 0.61
N ASN A 79 2.02 10.28 -0.28
CA ASN A 79 0.75 10.39 -1.02
C ASN A 79 0.53 9.20 -1.97
N THR A 80 1.62 8.58 -2.44
CA THR A 80 1.57 7.40 -3.31
C THR A 80 1.36 6.11 -2.52
N LEU A 81 2.06 5.95 -1.39
CA LEU A 81 2.05 4.71 -0.60
C LEU A 81 0.96 4.66 0.47
N LEU A 82 0.58 5.81 1.00
CA LEU A 82 -0.39 5.97 2.09
C LEU A 82 -1.68 6.56 1.57
N GLN A 83 -2.09 6.17 0.36
CA GLN A 83 -3.34 6.59 -0.25
C GLN A 83 -4.49 6.15 0.69
N LYS A 84 -4.82 7.02 1.63
CA LYS A 84 -6.07 6.92 2.37
C LYS A 84 -7.12 7.09 1.30
N GLU A 85 -7.99 6.11 1.21
CA GLU A 85 -9.28 6.31 0.58
C GLU A 85 -10.01 7.37 1.42
N TYR A 86 -9.70 8.64 1.16
CA TYR A 86 -10.52 9.74 1.64
C TYR A 86 -11.89 9.57 0.97
N PRO A 87 -13.01 9.74 1.69
CA PRO A 87 -14.33 9.55 1.13
C PRO A 87 -14.52 10.45 -0.11
N ALA A 88 -14.70 9.80 -1.26
CA ALA A 88 -15.42 10.22 -2.46
C ALA A 88 -15.11 11.54 -3.20
N ALA A 89 -14.21 12.43 -2.76
CA ALA A 89 -14.14 13.77 -3.37
C ALA A 89 -13.05 14.01 -4.44
N ILE A 90 -12.07 13.12 -4.63
CA ILE A 90 -10.93 13.36 -5.55
C ILE A 90 -10.69 12.18 -6.52
N TRP A 91 -11.73 11.44 -6.89
CA TRP A 91 -11.71 10.59 -8.10
C TRP A 91 -12.24 11.35 -9.32
N LYS A 92 -11.80 12.60 -9.49
CA LYS A 92 -11.96 13.37 -10.73
C LYS A 92 -10.70 13.40 -11.58
N THR A 93 -9.83 12.40 -11.45
CA THR A 93 -8.84 12.11 -12.48
C THR A 93 -8.91 10.62 -12.84
N PRO A 94 -9.26 10.31 -14.09
CA PRO A 94 -9.33 8.93 -14.54
C PRO A 94 -7.89 8.45 -14.66
N TYR A 95 -7.49 7.48 -13.83
CA TYR A 95 -6.39 6.63 -14.21
C TYR A 95 -6.75 6.00 -15.55
N ARG A 96 -6.06 6.46 -16.59
CA ARG A 96 -6.11 5.93 -17.95
C ARG A 96 -5.76 4.45 -17.87
N THR A 97 -6.77 3.60 -17.84
CA THR A 97 -6.64 2.17 -18.13
C THR A 97 -5.90 2.01 -19.46
N PRO A 98 -4.89 1.15 -19.54
CA PRO A 98 -4.39 0.70 -20.83
C PRO A 98 -5.56 0.05 -21.56
N GLN A 99 -5.98 0.63 -22.68
CA GLN A 99 -6.89 0.00 -23.63
C GLN A 99 -6.18 -1.23 -24.22
N LEU A 100 -6.24 -2.36 -23.54
CA LEU A 100 -5.86 -3.63 -24.14
C LEU A 100 -6.95 -4.64 -23.79
N LEU A 101 -7.65 -5.08 -24.84
CA LEU A 101 -8.72 -6.09 -24.90
C LEU A 101 -10.15 -5.54 -25.11
N GLN A 102 -10.31 -4.68 -26.12
CA GLN A 102 -11.41 -4.88 -27.07
C GLN A 102 -10.79 -5.31 -28.41
N VAL A 103 -10.57 -6.61 -28.58
CA VAL A 103 -10.43 -7.22 -29.90
C VAL A 103 -11.70 -8.02 -30.13
N ASN A 104 -12.50 -7.53 -31.06
CA ASN A 104 -13.69 -8.18 -31.61
C ASN A 104 -13.38 -9.63 -32.01
N VAL A 105 -14.18 -10.58 -31.53
CA VAL A 105 -14.82 -11.66 -32.32
C VAL A 105 -16.15 -12.00 -31.65
#